data_AF-A0A2V5PXK2-F1
#
_entry.id   AF-A0A2V5PXK2-F1
#
_cell.length_a   1.000
_cell.length_b   1.000
_cell.length_c   1.000
_cell.angle_alpha   90.00
_cell.angle_beta   90.00
_cell.angle_gamma   90.00
#
_symmetry.space_group_name_H-M   'P 1'
#
loop_
_entity.id
_entity.type
_entity.pdbx_description
1 polymer ?
#
loop_
_entity_poly.entity_id
_entity_poly.type
_entity_poly.pdbx_seq_one_letter_code
_entity_poly.pdbx_strand_id
1 'polypeptide(L)'
;MDPSLEALNEYSFRLPHRRRNRSKYLDLPWRHGEFVHIAGAPISFAAETDRVPSNIDHFWISLGIGGGEPIRIALSTHSRQNAAAGFDPRVRVGVVTSRWSELPPAGMTGTPGLDYHSIEAAESVTYLEYERPALELLLAEKTGRAILVEAWGELYVRNHLGIHQVHSRRASCSVLQDYRGRDGAIRFYYGADATAEMLLFKYCGQP
;
A
#
# COMPACT_ATOMS: atom_id res chain seq x y z
N MET A 1 16.33 -8.64 -23.49
CA MET A 1 17.23 -7.53 -23.15
C MET A 1 16.82 -7.07 -21.77
N ASP A 2 17.64 -7.36 -20.76
CA ASP A 2 17.40 -6.98 -19.37
C ASP A 2 17.41 -5.45 -19.23
N PRO A 3 16.38 -4.82 -18.66
CA PRO A 3 16.54 -3.49 -18.11
C PRO A 3 17.33 -3.63 -16.80
N SER A 4 18.59 -3.21 -16.84
CA SER A 4 19.51 -3.23 -15.70
C SER A 4 18.95 -2.44 -14.51
N LEU A 5 19.11 -3.01 -13.32
CA LEU A 5 18.82 -2.44 -11.98
C LEU A 5 19.37 -1.02 -11.74
N GLU A 6 20.23 -0.50 -12.61
CA GLU A 6 20.77 0.86 -12.56
C GLU A 6 19.72 1.95 -12.85
N ALA A 7 18.65 1.66 -13.59
CA ALA A 7 17.62 2.66 -13.92
C ALA A 7 16.74 3.08 -12.73
N LEU A 8 16.74 2.32 -11.63
CA LEU A 8 15.95 2.63 -10.43
C LEU A 8 16.69 3.53 -9.43
N ASN A 9 17.98 3.84 -9.67
CA ASN A 9 18.82 4.55 -8.71
C ASN A 9 18.82 6.09 -8.89
N GLU A 10 18.23 6.62 -9.97
CA GLU A 10 18.27 8.06 -10.29
C GLU A 10 17.26 8.93 -9.52
N TYR A 11 16.36 8.36 -8.73
CA TYR A 11 15.36 9.13 -7.95
C TYR A 11 15.64 9.21 -6.45
N SER A 12 16.91 9.20 -6.04
CA SER A 12 17.30 9.37 -4.63
C SER A 12 17.37 10.85 -4.23
N PHE A 13 16.23 11.44 -3.85
CA PHE A 13 16.21 12.72 -3.14
C PHE A 13 16.65 12.53 -1.67
N ARG A 14 17.68 13.28 -1.27
CA ARG A 14 18.21 13.30 0.11
C ARG A 14 17.14 13.74 1.11
N LEU A 15 16.74 12.86 2.01
CA LEU A 15 15.92 13.22 3.17
C LEU A 15 16.80 13.83 4.28
N PRO A 16 16.45 15.01 4.83
CA PRO A 16 17.21 15.63 5.91
C PRO A 16 17.10 14.88 7.24
N HIS A 17 18.20 14.91 8.00
CA HIS A 17 18.39 14.23 9.28
C HIS A 17 17.42 14.68 10.39
N ARG A 18 16.87 13.67 11.08
CA ARG A 18 16.22 13.63 12.41
C ARG A 18 16.25 14.90 13.27
N ARG A 19 15.05 15.42 13.57
CA ARG A 19 14.68 15.96 14.89
C ARG A 19 13.47 15.18 15.43
N ARG A 20 13.59 14.67 16.67
CA ARG A 20 12.50 14.01 17.43
C ARG A 20 11.43 15.05 17.78
N ASN A 21 10.41 15.21 16.94
CA ASN A 21 9.16 15.89 17.31
C ASN A 21 8.12 14.85 17.69
N ARG A 22 8.18 14.38 18.94
CA ARG A 22 7.28 13.36 19.49
C ARG A 22 5.88 13.88 19.88
N SER A 23 5.53 15.12 19.52
CA SER A 23 4.46 15.88 20.19
C SER A 23 3.27 16.33 19.34
N LYS A 24 3.23 16.10 18.02
CA LYS A 24 2.12 16.61 17.16
C LYS A 24 1.02 15.60 16.83
N TYR A 25 1.20 14.32 17.14
CA TYR A 25 0.28 13.25 16.75
C TYR A 25 -0.75 12.87 17.83
N LEU A 26 -0.79 13.60 18.96
CA LEU A 26 -1.65 13.29 20.11
C LEU A 26 -3.09 13.83 19.98
N ASP A 27 -3.35 14.75 19.03
CA ASP A 27 -4.67 15.39 18.85
C ASP A 27 -5.43 14.89 17.61
N LEU A 28 -4.97 13.80 16.99
CA LEU A 28 -5.72 13.18 15.90
C LEU A 28 -6.92 12.41 16.48
N PRO A 29 -8.12 12.50 15.86
CA PRO A 29 -9.28 11.74 16.33
C PRO A 29 -9.12 10.22 16.16
N TRP A 30 -8.07 9.77 15.47
CA TRP A 30 -7.81 8.37 15.17
C TRP A 30 -6.71 7.76 16.02
N ARG A 31 -6.90 6.51 16.42
CA ARG A 31 -5.96 5.74 17.25
C ARG A 31 -5.17 4.73 16.43
N HIS A 32 -3.99 4.38 16.91
CA HIS A 32 -3.22 3.27 16.34
C HIS A 32 -4.07 1.98 16.32
N GLY A 33 -4.07 1.26 15.20
CA GLY A 33 -4.84 0.03 15.03
C GLY A 33 -6.24 0.23 14.43
N GLU A 34 -6.70 1.48 14.33
CA GLU A 34 -7.94 1.80 13.61
C GLU A 34 -7.74 1.63 12.11
N PHE A 35 -8.77 1.15 11.43
CA PHE A 35 -8.75 1.05 9.99
C PHE A 35 -9.23 2.36 9.38
N VAL A 36 -8.49 2.86 8.40
CA VAL A 36 -8.75 4.15 7.77
C VAL A 36 -8.78 4.01 6.25
N HIS A 37 -9.55 4.90 5.64
CA HIS A 37 -9.53 5.18 4.21
C HIS A 37 -8.86 6.53 4.03
N ILE A 38 -7.88 6.59 3.14
CA ILE A 38 -7.19 7.83 2.78
C ILE A 38 -7.32 8.07 1.29
N ALA A 39 -7.41 9.33 0.91
CA ALA A 39 -7.35 9.78 -0.47
C ALA A 39 -6.44 11.01 -0.57
N GLY A 40 -5.57 11.05 -1.57
CA GLY A 40 -4.67 12.18 -1.75
C GLY A 40 -3.80 12.10 -2.99
N ALA A 41 -3.14 13.21 -3.30
CA ALA A 41 -2.19 13.27 -4.41
C ALA A 41 -0.87 12.59 -4.01
N PRO A 42 -0.28 11.73 -4.87
CA PRO A 42 1.05 11.18 -4.60
C PRO A 42 2.11 12.29 -4.61
N ILE A 43 2.92 12.35 -3.55
CA ILE A 43 4.02 13.31 -3.39
C ILE A 43 5.36 12.67 -3.72
N SER A 44 5.58 11.46 -3.20
CA SER A 44 6.80 10.68 -3.43
C SER A 44 6.53 9.21 -3.17
N PHE A 45 7.40 8.36 -3.70
CA PHE A 45 7.37 6.92 -3.45
C PHE A 45 8.77 6.34 -3.54
N ALA A 46 9.00 5.22 -2.86
CA ALA A 46 10.28 4.52 -2.87
C ALA A 46 10.12 3.07 -2.40
N ALA A 47 10.90 2.17 -2.99
CA ALA A 47 11.15 0.87 -2.37
C ALA A 47 11.96 1.06 -1.08
N GLU A 48 11.69 0.23 -0.08
CA GLU A 48 12.51 0.19 1.13
C GLU A 48 13.95 -0.23 0.79
N THR A 49 14.91 0.37 1.49
CA THR A 49 16.33 0.06 1.33
C THR A 49 16.89 -0.36 2.68
N ASP A 50 17.52 -1.53 2.73
CA ASP A 50 18.27 -2.02 3.88
C ASP A 50 19.62 -2.57 3.39
N ARG A 51 20.62 -2.57 4.27
CA ARG A 51 21.93 -3.18 3.98
C ARG A 51 21.82 -4.70 3.83
N VAL A 52 20.82 -5.29 4.47
CA VAL A 52 20.52 -6.71 4.42
C VAL A 52 19.25 -6.88 3.57
N PRO A 53 19.35 -7.40 2.32
CA PRO A 53 18.21 -7.48 1.41
C PRO A 53 17.00 -8.25 1.94
N SER A 54 17.20 -9.23 2.84
CA SER A 54 16.10 -9.99 3.47
C SER A 54 15.27 -9.19 4.48
N ASN A 55 15.71 -7.98 4.83
CA ASN A 55 14.93 -7.07 5.67
C ASN A 55 13.96 -6.20 4.86
N ILE A 56 14.12 -6.14 3.55
CA ILE A 56 13.33 -5.29 2.66
C ILE A 56 12.02 -5.99 2.36
N ASP A 57 10.92 -5.40 2.82
CA ASP A 57 9.58 -5.93 2.58
C ASP A 57 8.54 -4.90 2.18
N HIS A 58 8.89 -3.62 2.10
CA HIS A 58 7.91 -2.57 1.82
C HIS A 58 8.24 -1.70 0.61
N PHE A 59 7.18 -1.20 0.00
CA PHE A 59 7.16 -0.04 -0.88
C PHE A 59 6.36 1.08 -0.21
N TRP A 60 6.93 2.27 -0.17
CA TRP A 60 6.34 3.43 0.48
C TRP A 60 5.76 4.39 -0.54
N ILE A 61 4.57 4.91 -0.26
CA ILE A 61 3.97 6.02 -1.02
C ILE A 61 3.57 7.11 -0.03
N SER A 62 4.03 8.34 -0.22
CA SER A 62 3.62 9.49 0.57
C SER A 62 2.53 10.27 -0.16
N LEU A 63 1.39 10.48 0.50
CA LEU A 63 0.24 11.20 -0.03
C LEU A 63 0.04 12.56 0.64
N GLY A 64 -0.28 13.57 -0.16
CA GLY A 64 -0.83 14.84 0.29
C GLY A 64 -2.34 14.76 0.35
N ILE A 65 -2.90 14.81 1.56
CA ILE A 65 -4.34 14.65 1.81
C ILE A 65 -5.10 15.99 1.86
N GLY A 66 -4.56 17.04 1.22
CA GLY A 66 -5.18 18.38 1.16
C GLY A 66 -4.94 19.29 2.39
N GLY A 67 -4.47 18.74 3.51
CA GLY A 67 -4.07 19.52 4.68
C GLY A 67 -3.23 18.71 5.68
N GLY A 68 -2.44 19.39 6.50
CA GLY A 68 -1.57 18.74 7.50
C GLY A 68 -0.31 18.10 6.91
N GLU A 69 0.27 17.18 7.68
CA GLU A 69 1.47 16.42 7.27
C GLU A 69 1.11 15.31 6.28
N PRO A 70 1.97 14.99 5.31
CA PRO A 70 1.76 13.86 4.41
C PRO A 70 1.58 12.52 5.14
N ILE A 71 0.70 11.67 4.60
CA ILE A 71 0.48 10.32 5.10
C ILE A 71 1.34 9.34 4.34
N ARG A 72 2.06 8.45 5.04
CA ARG A 72 2.81 7.38 4.38
C ARG A 72 2.01 6.09 4.32
N ILE A 73 1.78 5.59 3.11
CA ILE A 73 1.31 4.24 2.82
C ILE A 73 2.49 3.28 2.82
N ALA A 74 2.29 2.15 3.48
CA ALA A 74 3.18 1.01 3.50
C ALA A 74 2.55 -0.18 2.77
N LEU A 75 3.07 -0.50 1.60
CA LEU A 75 2.67 -1.67 0.83
C LEU A 75 3.71 -2.76 1.05
N SER A 76 3.31 -3.89 1.62
CA SER A 76 4.22 -5.02 1.77
C SER A 76 4.38 -5.72 0.41
N THR A 77 5.61 -5.79 -0.09
CA THR A 77 5.98 -6.39 -1.38
C THR A 77 6.57 -7.79 -1.23
N HIS A 78 6.83 -8.21 0.02
CA HIS A 78 7.36 -9.53 0.37
C HIS A 78 7.00 -9.84 1.83
N SER A 79 6.40 -10.98 2.15
CA SER A 79 6.08 -11.33 3.54
C SER A 79 7.26 -11.98 4.24
N ARG A 80 7.99 -11.20 5.05
CA ARG A 80 9.05 -11.72 5.93
C ARG A 80 8.51 -12.73 6.95
N GLN A 81 7.26 -12.57 7.38
CA GLN A 81 6.61 -13.49 8.31
C GLN A 81 6.36 -14.87 7.67
N ASN A 82 5.87 -14.91 6.42
CA ASN A 82 5.76 -16.16 5.67
C ASN A 82 7.13 -16.79 5.43
N ALA A 83 8.13 -16.00 5.00
CA ALA A 83 9.49 -16.48 4.77
C ALA A 83 10.06 -17.16 6.02
N ALA A 84 9.94 -16.50 7.19
CA ALA A 84 10.44 -17.03 8.46
C ALA A 84 9.73 -18.31 8.91
N ALA A 85 8.46 -18.48 8.52
CA ALA A 85 7.67 -19.68 8.80
C ALA A 85 7.83 -20.79 7.73
N GLY A 86 8.65 -20.57 6.69
CA GLY A 86 8.86 -21.55 5.61
C GLY A 86 7.74 -21.60 4.57
N PHE A 87 6.86 -20.60 4.53
CA PHE A 87 5.81 -20.46 3.50
C PHE A 87 6.27 -19.54 2.37
N ASP A 88 5.53 -19.55 1.26
CA ASP A 88 5.78 -18.64 0.14
C ASP A 88 5.64 -17.17 0.59
N PRO A 89 6.71 -16.36 0.49
CA PRO A 89 6.67 -14.98 0.92
C PRO A 89 6.17 -14.03 -0.17
N ARG A 90 5.97 -14.51 -1.40
CA ARG A 90 5.58 -13.67 -2.53
C ARG A 90 4.15 -13.20 -2.38
N VAL A 91 3.87 -12.08 -3.03
CA VAL A 91 2.56 -11.43 -3.00
C VAL A 91 1.85 -11.73 -4.31
N ARG A 92 0.59 -12.13 -4.20
CA ARG A 92 -0.32 -12.23 -5.33
C ARG A 92 -1.14 -10.95 -5.42
N VAL A 93 -1.17 -10.34 -6.59
CA VAL A 93 -1.88 -9.09 -6.84
C VAL A 93 -3.00 -9.31 -7.84
N GLY A 94 -4.21 -8.96 -7.43
CA GLY A 94 -5.38 -8.84 -8.31
C GLY A 94 -5.58 -7.38 -8.69
N VAL A 95 -6.00 -7.12 -9.93
CA VAL A 95 -6.26 -5.76 -10.43
C VAL A 95 -7.72 -5.64 -10.85
N VAL A 96 -8.43 -4.69 -10.27
CA VAL A 96 -9.79 -4.31 -10.64
C VAL A 96 -9.72 -2.97 -11.35
N THR A 97 -10.09 -2.94 -12.64
CA THR A 97 -10.09 -1.71 -13.45
C THR A 97 -11.48 -1.10 -13.47
N SER A 98 -11.57 0.22 -13.30
CA SER A 98 -12.82 0.96 -13.37
C SER A 98 -12.64 2.31 -14.07
N ARG A 99 -13.74 3.04 -14.26
CA ARG A 99 -13.76 4.43 -14.70
C ARG A 99 -14.30 5.33 -13.60
N TRP A 100 -13.93 6.60 -13.63
CA TRP A 100 -14.41 7.61 -12.70
C TRP A 100 -14.96 8.83 -13.44
N SER A 101 -15.99 9.46 -12.87
CA SER A 101 -16.52 10.76 -13.30
C SER A 101 -16.11 11.87 -12.36
N GLU A 102 -15.86 11.53 -11.09
CA GLU A 102 -15.43 12.43 -10.04
C GLU A 102 -14.32 11.75 -9.23
N LEU A 103 -13.35 12.54 -8.77
CA LEU A 103 -12.30 12.07 -7.89
C LEU A 103 -12.79 12.10 -6.43
N PRO A 104 -12.42 11.11 -5.61
CA PRO A 104 -12.77 11.16 -4.20
C PRO A 104 -12.10 12.36 -3.52
N PRO A 105 -12.77 12.97 -2.53
CA PRO A 105 -12.22 14.11 -1.81
C PRO A 105 -10.95 13.69 -1.06
N ALA A 106 -9.91 14.52 -1.13
CA ALA A 106 -8.69 14.29 -0.37
C ALA A 106 -8.97 14.35 1.14
N GLY A 107 -8.36 13.44 1.90
CA GLY A 107 -8.55 13.37 3.34
C GLY A 107 -8.30 11.98 3.91
N MET A 108 -8.62 11.84 5.18
CA MET A 108 -8.58 10.58 5.91
C MET A 108 -9.88 10.41 6.69
N THR A 109 -10.47 9.23 6.63
CA THR A 109 -11.70 8.88 7.33
C THR A 109 -11.58 7.49 7.97
N GLY A 110 -12.33 7.26 9.05
CA GLY A 110 -12.43 5.92 9.64
C GLY A 110 -13.27 5.00 8.75
N THR A 111 -12.91 3.73 8.65
CA THR A 111 -13.61 2.75 7.82
C THR A 111 -13.57 1.37 8.47
N PRO A 112 -14.57 0.48 8.24
CA PRO A 112 -14.45 -0.92 8.63
C PRO A 112 -13.34 -1.66 7.87
N GLY A 113 -12.96 -1.18 6.69
CA GLY A 113 -12.09 -1.88 5.73
C GLY A 113 -12.88 -2.39 4.53
N LEU A 114 -12.22 -3.16 3.68
CA LEU A 114 -12.84 -3.80 2.52
C LEU A 114 -13.13 -5.27 2.82
N ASP A 115 -14.05 -5.83 2.03
CA ASP A 115 -14.27 -7.27 1.96
C ASP A 115 -13.89 -7.76 0.57
N TYR A 116 -12.75 -8.45 0.46
CA TYR A 116 -12.29 -8.98 -0.82
C TYR A 116 -13.28 -9.98 -1.40
N HIS A 117 -14.01 -10.73 -0.57
CA HIS A 117 -14.96 -11.72 -1.08
C HIS A 117 -16.09 -11.07 -1.87
N SER A 118 -16.65 -9.98 -1.35
CA SER A 118 -17.67 -9.19 -2.05
C SER A 118 -17.13 -8.59 -3.36
N ILE A 119 -15.88 -8.12 -3.37
CA ILE A 119 -15.25 -7.57 -4.58
C ILE A 119 -15.05 -8.67 -5.63
N GLU A 120 -14.54 -9.83 -5.23
CA GLU A 120 -14.28 -10.99 -6.10
C GLU A 120 -15.56 -11.64 -6.63
N ALA A 121 -16.66 -11.52 -5.90
CA ALA A 121 -17.96 -11.97 -6.39
C ALA A 121 -18.54 -11.04 -7.47
N ALA A 122 -18.21 -9.74 -7.40
CA ALA A 122 -18.68 -8.73 -8.34
C ALA A 122 -17.78 -8.61 -9.58
N GLU A 123 -16.47 -8.84 -9.41
CA GLU A 123 -15.43 -8.58 -10.42
C GLU A 123 -14.65 -9.84 -10.76
N SER A 124 -14.30 -10.03 -12.04
CA SER A 124 -13.43 -11.14 -12.45
C SER A 124 -11.97 -10.83 -12.12
N VAL A 125 -11.55 -11.14 -10.89
CA VAL A 125 -10.19 -10.86 -10.42
C VAL A 125 -9.27 -12.06 -10.65
N THR A 126 -8.27 -11.88 -11.51
CA THR A 126 -7.15 -12.82 -11.63
C THR A 126 -5.99 -12.35 -10.77
N TYR A 127 -5.52 -13.22 -9.88
CA TYR A 127 -4.38 -12.95 -9.01
C TYR A 127 -3.09 -13.48 -9.65
N LEU A 128 -2.16 -12.56 -9.90
CA LEU A 128 -0.83 -12.89 -10.42
C LEU A 128 0.19 -12.79 -9.30
N GLU A 129 1.09 -13.76 -9.24
CA GLU A 129 2.19 -13.77 -8.29
C GLU A 129 3.32 -12.86 -8.75
N TYR A 130 3.90 -12.09 -7.83
CA TYR A 130 5.01 -11.19 -8.12
C TYR A 130 6.21 -11.47 -7.22
N GLU A 131 7.38 -11.49 -7.85
CA GLU A 131 8.65 -11.28 -7.15
C GLU A 131 8.76 -9.82 -6.69
N ARG A 132 9.45 -9.58 -5.57
CA ARG A 132 9.54 -8.26 -4.93
C ARG A 132 9.94 -7.14 -5.90
N PRO A 133 11.02 -7.24 -6.70
CA PRO A 133 11.42 -6.14 -7.59
C PRO A 133 10.38 -5.84 -8.69
N ALA A 134 9.69 -6.88 -9.18
CA ALA A 134 8.65 -6.71 -10.19
C ALA A 134 7.41 -6.00 -9.61
N LEU A 135 7.03 -6.33 -8.38
CA LEU A 135 5.95 -5.63 -7.69
C LEU A 135 6.32 -4.17 -7.37
N GLU A 136 7.55 -3.92 -6.93
CA GLU A 136 8.05 -2.56 -6.69
C GLU A 136 8.02 -1.71 -7.97
N LEU A 137 8.42 -2.27 -9.11
CA LEU A 137 8.34 -1.59 -10.41
C LEU A 137 6.89 -1.30 -10.80
N LEU A 138 5.98 -2.28 -10.68
CA LEU A 138 4.56 -2.09 -10.94
C LEU A 138 3.99 -0.93 -10.10
N LEU A 139 4.31 -0.90 -8.81
CA LEU A 139 3.85 0.14 -7.89
C LEU A 139 4.44 1.51 -8.24
N ALA A 140 5.72 1.57 -8.61
CA ALA A 140 6.37 2.80 -9.06
C ALA A 140 5.72 3.36 -10.33
N GLU A 141 5.47 2.54 -11.35
CA GLU A 141 4.80 2.97 -12.59
C GLU A 141 3.39 3.48 -12.33
N LYS A 142 2.58 2.74 -11.56
CA LYS A 142 1.21 3.16 -11.23
C LYS A 142 1.20 4.44 -10.43
N THR A 143 2.06 4.56 -9.41
CA THR A 143 2.14 5.77 -8.58
C THR A 143 2.62 6.98 -9.39
N GLY A 144 3.61 6.81 -10.26
CA GLY A 144 4.14 7.90 -11.10
C GLY A 144 3.14 8.43 -12.12
N ARG A 145 2.16 7.61 -12.54
CA ARG A 145 1.09 8.02 -13.45
C ARG A 145 -0.16 8.56 -12.74
N ALA A 146 -0.33 8.23 -11.46
CA ALA A 146 -1.55 8.54 -10.74
C ALA A 146 -1.68 10.04 -10.43
N ILE A 147 -2.86 10.59 -10.67
CA ILE A 147 -3.22 11.95 -10.24
C ILE A 147 -3.82 11.96 -8.83
N LEU A 148 -4.34 10.82 -8.38
CA LEU A 148 -4.86 10.60 -7.04
C LEU A 148 -4.67 9.13 -6.65
N VAL A 149 -4.45 8.88 -5.37
CA VAL A 149 -4.39 7.55 -4.78
C VAL A 149 -5.40 7.47 -3.64
N GLU A 150 -6.18 6.39 -3.61
CA GLU A 150 -6.89 5.96 -2.42
C GLU A 150 -6.20 4.75 -1.79
N ALA A 151 -6.27 4.62 -0.47
CA ALA A 151 -5.83 3.41 0.20
C ALA A 151 -6.65 3.10 1.46
N TRP A 152 -6.77 1.80 1.73
CA TRP A 152 -7.42 1.25 2.92
C TRP A 152 -6.38 0.44 3.70
N GLY A 153 -6.28 0.68 5.00
CA GLY A 153 -5.30 0.00 5.84
C GLY A 153 -5.41 0.35 7.32
N GLU A 154 -4.58 -0.31 8.11
CA GLU A 154 -4.47 -0.07 9.54
C GLU A 154 -3.58 1.14 9.81
N LEU A 155 -4.10 2.11 10.56
CA LEU A 155 -3.37 3.31 10.95
C LEU A 155 -2.24 2.96 11.92
N TYR A 156 -1.05 3.47 11.63
CA TYR A 156 0.09 3.43 12.53
C TYR A 156 0.66 4.82 12.78
N VAL A 157 1.03 5.03 14.04
CA VAL A 157 1.67 6.25 14.51
C VAL A 157 3.04 5.86 15.05
N ARG A 158 4.11 6.24 14.33
CA ARG A 158 5.50 6.08 14.78
C ARG A 158 6.18 7.45 14.88
N ASN A 159 7.23 7.68 14.09
CA ASN A 159 7.83 9.01 13.92
C ASN A 159 7.04 9.87 12.91
N HIS A 160 6.08 9.26 12.23
CA HIS A 160 5.19 9.83 11.24
C HIS A 160 3.83 9.13 11.33
N LEU A 161 2.81 9.75 10.73
CA LEU A 161 1.50 9.14 10.53
C LEU A 161 1.51 8.33 9.23
N GLY A 162 0.99 7.10 9.28
CA GLY A 162 0.91 6.28 8.09
C GLY A 162 -0.13 5.18 8.20
N ILE A 163 -0.30 4.45 7.10
CA ILE A 163 -1.14 3.26 7.04
C ILE A 163 -0.29 2.03 6.66
N HIS A 164 -0.53 0.92 7.34
CA HIS A 164 0.04 -0.41 7.09
C HIS A 164 -1.09 -1.39 6.73
N GLN A 165 -0.75 -2.63 6.45
CA GLN A 165 -1.70 -3.71 6.17
C GLN A 165 -2.66 -3.40 5.00
N VAL A 166 -2.09 -2.83 3.95
CA VAL A 166 -2.80 -2.60 2.69
C VAL A 166 -2.84 -3.92 1.90
N HIS A 167 -3.48 -4.92 2.49
CA HIS A 167 -3.58 -6.27 1.96
C HIS A 167 -4.74 -7.01 2.62
N SER A 168 -5.08 -8.18 2.08
CA SER A 168 -6.05 -9.03 2.74
C SER A 168 -5.56 -9.42 4.13
N ARG A 169 -6.42 -9.24 5.13
CA ARG A 169 -6.16 -9.67 6.52
C ARG A 169 -6.82 -11.01 6.82
N ARG A 170 -7.23 -11.73 5.79
CA ARG A 170 -7.69 -13.12 5.92
C ARG A 170 -6.56 -14.03 6.38
N ALA A 171 -6.88 -15.23 6.85
CA ALA A 171 -5.90 -16.18 7.39
C ALA A 171 -4.82 -16.57 6.36
N SER A 172 -3.74 -15.78 6.26
CA SER A 172 -2.52 -16.19 5.58
C SER A 172 -1.88 -17.35 6.35
N CYS A 173 -1.10 -18.21 5.70
CA CYS A 173 -0.51 -19.39 6.34
C CYS A 173 0.29 -19.09 7.62
N SER A 174 0.87 -17.89 7.76
CA SER A 174 1.63 -17.50 8.94
C SER A 174 0.85 -16.73 9.99
N VAL A 175 -0.46 -16.50 9.80
CA VAL A 175 -1.34 -15.77 10.71
C VAL A 175 -2.50 -16.66 11.14
N LEU A 176 -2.67 -16.81 12.46
CA LEU A 176 -3.66 -17.73 13.05
C LEU A 176 -5.10 -17.21 12.98
N GLN A 177 -5.31 -15.90 12.86
CA GLN A 177 -6.62 -15.27 12.93
C GLN A 177 -7.07 -14.74 11.56
N ASP A 178 -8.29 -15.14 11.15
CA ASP A 178 -8.97 -14.64 9.95
C ASP A 178 -9.73 -13.35 10.26
N TYR A 179 -9.30 -12.21 9.74
CA TYR A 179 -10.00 -10.92 9.91
C TYR A 179 -10.81 -10.56 8.66
N ARG A 180 -12.04 -11.08 8.59
CA ARG A 180 -12.96 -10.81 7.47
C ARG A 180 -13.46 -9.37 7.50
N GLY A 181 -13.62 -8.77 6.30
CA GLY A 181 -14.14 -7.40 6.15
C GLY A 181 -13.20 -6.30 6.65
N ARG A 182 -11.93 -6.65 6.94
CA ARG A 182 -10.85 -5.71 7.32
C ARG A 182 -9.68 -5.80 6.34
N ASP A 183 -9.98 -6.01 5.07
CA ASP A 183 -8.98 -6.07 4.02
C ASP A 183 -8.56 -4.66 3.62
N GLY A 184 -7.25 -4.46 3.42
CA GLY A 184 -6.70 -3.24 2.85
C GLY A 184 -6.53 -3.34 1.34
N ALA A 185 -6.47 -2.22 0.65
CA ALA A 185 -6.20 -2.15 -0.79
C ALA A 185 -5.64 -0.77 -1.15
N ILE A 186 -5.14 -0.62 -2.38
CA ILE A 186 -4.77 0.68 -2.93
C ILE A 186 -5.45 0.86 -4.28
N ARG A 187 -5.92 2.07 -4.58
CA ARG A 187 -6.47 2.41 -5.88
C ARG A 187 -5.75 3.62 -6.45
N PHE A 188 -5.36 3.52 -7.71
CA PHE A 188 -4.72 4.59 -8.48
C PHE A 188 -5.73 5.17 -9.45
N TYR A 189 -5.79 6.50 -9.54
CA TYR A 189 -6.62 7.22 -10.49
C TYR A 189 -5.73 7.88 -11.55
N TYR A 190 -6.06 7.68 -12.82
CA TYR A 190 -5.30 8.21 -13.95
C TYR A 190 -6.10 9.28 -14.69
N GLY A 191 -5.46 10.44 -14.93
CA GLY A 191 -6.10 11.60 -15.54
C GLY A 191 -6.32 11.51 -17.05
N ALA A 192 -5.49 10.75 -17.76
CA ALA A 192 -5.46 10.75 -19.23
C ALA A 192 -6.74 10.18 -19.87
N ASP A 193 -7.38 9.21 -19.21
CA ASP A 193 -8.50 8.42 -19.74
C ASP A 193 -9.63 8.22 -18.72
N ALA A 194 -9.56 8.92 -17.59
CA ALA A 194 -10.48 8.78 -16.47
C ALA A 194 -10.64 7.33 -15.99
N THR A 195 -9.55 6.56 -16.02
CA THR A 195 -9.51 5.20 -15.48
C THR A 195 -8.99 5.16 -14.06
N ALA A 196 -9.34 4.11 -13.34
CA ALA A 196 -8.78 3.79 -12.05
C ALA A 196 -8.47 2.28 -11.97
N GLU A 197 -7.45 1.94 -11.19
CA GLU A 197 -7.05 0.56 -10.94
C GLU A 197 -6.91 0.34 -9.44
N MET A 198 -7.71 -0.58 -8.90
CA MET A 198 -7.59 -1.05 -7.51
C MET A 198 -6.76 -2.34 -7.48
N LEU A 199 -5.74 -2.34 -6.64
CA LEU A 199 -4.87 -3.49 -6.42
C LEU A 199 -5.28 -4.16 -5.11
N LEU A 200 -5.51 -5.46 -5.23
CA LEU A 200 -5.85 -6.37 -4.14
C LEU A 200 -4.63 -7.26 -3.86
N PHE A 201 -4.17 -7.33 -2.62
CA PHE A 201 -2.95 -8.06 -2.25
C PHE A 201 -3.31 -9.29 -1.40
N LYS A 202 -2.89 -10.47 -1.87
CA LYS A 202 -3.02 -11.75 -1.16
C LYS A 202 -1.65 -12.37 -0.90
N TYR A 203 -1.50 -12.94 0.29
CA TYR A 203 -0.36 -13.76 0.70
C TYR A 203 -0.68 -15.25 0.61
N CYS A 204 0.33 -16.08 0.82
CA CYS A 204 0.18 -17.53 0.96
C CYS A 204 -0.95 -17.87 1.95
N GLY A 205 -1.81 -18.82 1.59
CA GLY A 205 -2.93 -19.30 2.42
C GLY A 205 -4.27 -18.60 2.20
N GLN A 206 -4.29 -17.44 1.55
CA GLN A 206 -5.52 -16.70 1.29
C GLN A 206 -6.16 -17.22 -0.02
N PRO A 207 -7.42 -17.69 -0.01
CA PRO A 207 -8.13 -18.05 -1.24
C PRO A 207 -8.35 -16.80 -2.06
#